data_AF-A0AB33C8Y4-F1
#
_entry.id   AF-A0AB33C8Y4-F1
#
_cell.length_a   1.000
_cell.length_b   1.000
_cell.length_c   1.000
_cell.angle_alpha   90.00
_cell.angle_beta   90.00
_cell.angle_gamma   90.00
#
_symmetry.space_group_name_H-M   'P 1'
#
loop_
_entity.id
_entity.type
_entity.pdbx_description
1 polymer ?
#
loop_
_entity_poly.entity_id
_entity_poly.type
_entity_poly.pdbx_seq_one_letter_code
_entity_poly.pdbx_strand_id
1 'polypeptide(L)'
;MTIPVFYSISDDFTKYAAVSLNSLVKNASPQNDYTVTFLNQDLSEKHQKQLAAFANDYVHVKFFHIDEKLVKPIQNRKENYLRADFFTMSIFYRLFIPDLFPQYDKAIYIDSDTVVVDDIAKLYNNDLDNKLFAACTDSSIQYVDKMVKYIKEVLALDPKKYINSGMLVLNSKAFRDEHFIDHFMHLLEQYHFDCIAPDQDYLNEIGDGRILHLDPRWDAMPNENTEPISKPGLIHYNLFFKPWHFKDVQYDAYFWKYASSTPFYEELKGELDNYTDQERAEDRAKLDHMLEKEASTALDPNNWAQVKRKGERVKL
;
A
#
# COMPACT_ATOMS: atom_id res chain seq x y z
N MET A 1 8.00 24.57 1.90
CA MET A 1 7.00 23.60 1.42
C MET A 1 7.28 22.30 2.14
N THR A 2 6.27 21.65 2.69
CA THR A 2 6.43 20.37 3.43
C THR A 2 6.28 19.20 2.46
N ILE A 3 7.04 18.13 2.65
CA ILE A 3 6.90 16.86 1.93
C ILE A 3 5.77 16.07 2.59
N PRO A 4 4.62 15.87 1.93
CA PRO A 4 3.49 15.20 2.53
C PRO A 4 3.62 13.68 2.37
N VAL A 5 3.60 12.98 3.50
CA VAL A 5 3.68 11.52 3.59
C VAL A 5 2.41 11.00 4.26
N PHE A 6 1.78 9.99 3.69
CA PHE A 6 0.51 9.45 4.16
C PHE A 6 0.62 7.98 4.52
N TYR A 7 -0.11 7.63 5.58
CA TYR A 7 -0.38 6.26 5.99
C TYR A 7 -1.88 6.08 6.10
N SER A 8 -2.37 4.87 5.85
CA SER A 8 -3.75 4.46 6.18
C SER A 8 -3.69 3.36 7.23
N ILE A 9 -4.26 3.59 8.42
CA ILE A 9 -4.19 2.63 9.52
C ILE A 9 -5.52 2.52 10.27
N SER A 10 -5.79 1.32 10.78
CA SER A 10 -6.71 1.08 11.88
C SER A 10 -5.95 1.05 13.22
N ASP A 11 -6.68 1.09 14.33
CA ASP A 11 -6.10 1.22 15.67
C ASP A 11 -5.14 0.06 16.03
N ASP A 12 -5.44 -1.16 15.60
CA ASP A 12 -4.65 -2.38 15.81
C ASP A 12 -3.31 -2.41 15.05
N PHE A 13 -3.20 -1.64 13.96
CA PHE A 13 -1.97 -1.50 13.18
C PHE A 13 -1.01 -0.43 13.72
N THR A 14 -1.38 0.27 14.81
CA THR A 14 -0.57 1.36 15.39
C THR A 14 0.86 0.94 15.70
N LYS A 15 1.06 -0.26 16.25
CA LYS A 15 2.39 -0.75 16.63
C LYS A 15 3.34 -0.89 15.44
N TYR A 16 2.86 -1.36 14.30
CA TYR A 16 3.66 -1.47 13.08
C TYR A 16 3.92 -0.09 12.47
N ALA A 17 2.87 0.74 12.40
CA ALA A 17 2.96 2.12 11.95
C ALA A 17 3.95 2.95 12.77
N ALA A 18 4.06 2.70 14.08
CA ALA A 18 5.03 3.35 14.95
C ALA A 18 6.48 2.94 14.62
N VAL A 19 6.72 1.69 14.20
CA VAL A 19 8.05 1.26 13.72
C VAL A 19 8.39 1.97 12.42
N SER A 20 7.44 2.02 11.46
CA SER A 20 7.61 2.74 10.20
C SER A 20 7.89 4.23 10.43
N LEU A 21 7.04 4.91 11.20
CA LEU A 21 7.19 6.33 11.53
C LEU A 21 8.52 6.62 12.24
N ASN A 22 8.90 5.80 13.22
CA ASN A 22 10.18 5.96 13.92
C ASN A 22 11.37 5.81 12.97
N SER A 23 11.30 4.87 12.03
CA SER A 23 12.34 4.71 11.01
C SER A 23 12.40 5.89 10.05
N LEU A 24 11.26 6.45 9.65
CA LEU A 24 11.19 7.68 8.87
C LEU A 24 11.82 8.84 9.62
N VAL A 25 11.41 9.09 10.86
CA VAL A 25 11.93 10.18 11.71
C VAL A 25 13.44 10.09 11.89
N LYS A 26 13.98 8.89 12.12
CA LYS A 26 15.43 8.67 12.31
C LYS A 26 16.28 8.85 11.06
N ASN A 27 15.69 8.73 9.87
CA ASN A 27 16.41 8.86 8.60
C ASN A 27 16.03 10.12 7.81
N ALA A 28 15.03 10.89 8.27
CA ALA A 28 14.62 12.14 7.66
C ALA A 28 15.72 13.21 7.82
N SER A 29 16.00 13.93 6.73
CA SER A 29 16.99 15.00 6.72
C SER A 29 16.42 16.30 7.29
N PRO A 30 17.11 16.99 8.22
CA PRO A 30 16.66 18.28 8.75
C PRO A 30 16.69 19.42 7.72
N GLN A 31 17.15 19.17 6.50
CA GLN A 31 17.12 20.14 5.40
C GLN A 31 15.75 20.24 4.72
N ASN A 32 14.86 19.28 4.97
CA ASN A 32 13.50 19.27 4.47
C ASN A 32 12.52 19.33 5.64
N ASP A 33 11.28 19.71 5.35
CA ASP A 33 10.16 19.64 6.28
C ASP A 33 9.21 18.55 5.80
N TYR A 34 8.68 17.72 6.69
CA TYR A 34 7.84 16.57 6.38
C TYR A 34 6.53 16.66 7.17
N THR A 35 5.41 16.41 6.53
CA THR A 35 4.11 16.26 7.20
C THR A 35 3.61 14.84 7.00
N VAL A 36 3.71 14.04 8.04
CA VAL A 36 3.16 12.68 8.09
C VAL A 36 1.71 12.75 8.53
N THR A 37 0.78 12.24 7.71
CA THR A 37 -0.65 12.22 8.01
C THR A 37 -1.19 10.80 8.06
N PHE A 38 -1.78 10.42 9.19
CA PHE A 38 -2.47 9.13 9.37
C PHE A 38 -3.95 9.26 9.02
N LEU A 39 -4.35 8.66 7.91
CA LEU A 39 -5.74 8.45 7.52
C LEU A 39 -6.32 7.30 8.36
N ASN A 40 -7.42 7.56 9.07
CA ASN A 40 -8.00 6.57 9.99
C ASN A 40 -9.51 6.80 10.17
N GLN A 41 -10.25 5.78 10.63
CA GLN A 41 -11.64 5.95 11.08
C GLN A 41 -11.75 5.93 12.61
N ASP A 42 -10.95 5.12 13.27
CA ASP A 42 -11.18 4.72 14.65
C ASP A 42 -9.90 4.70 15.50
N LEU A 43 -8.87 5.43 15.06
CA LEU A 43 -7.61 5.53 15.79
C LEU A 43 -7.83 6.23 17.14
N SER A 44 -7.58 5.50 18.23
CA SER A 44 -7.81 5.96 19.59
C SER A 44 -6.95 7.17 19.95
N GLU A 45 -7.43 8.03 20.85
CA GLU A 45 -6.64 9.17 21.34
C GLU A 45 -5.31 8.75 21.97
N LYS A 46 -5.28 7.57 22.59
CA LYS A 46 -4.06 6.99 23.16
C LYS A 46 -3.03 6.73 22.07
N HIS A 47 -3.41 6.03 21.00
CA HIS A 47 -2.53 5.74 19.87
C HIS A 47 -2.15 6.99 19.09
N GLN A 48 -3.07 7.96 18.93
CA GLN A 48 -2.72 9.27 18.36
C GLN A 48 -1.64 9.98 19.18
N LYS A 49 -1.75 10.01 20.51
CA LYS A 49 -0.72 10.59 21.39
C LYS A 49 0.63 9.85 21.28
N GLN A 50 0.60 8.52 21.20
CA GLN A 50 1.81 7.71 21.04
C GLN A 50 2.51 7.95 19.69
N LEU A 51 1.75 8.07 18.60
CA LEU A 51 2.31 8.38 17.28
C LEU A 51 2.79 9.84 17.18
N ALA A 52 2.03 10.80 17.75
CA ALA A 52 2.41 12.21 17.77
C ALA A 52 3.73 12.47 18.53
N ALA A 53 4.06 11.61 19.50
CA ALA A 53 5.30 11.72 20.28
C ALA A 53 6.58 11.49 19.46
N PHE A 54 6.48 10.96 18.23
CA PHE A 54 7.61 10.83 17.31
C PHE A 54 7.91 12.12 16.52
N ALA A 55 7.03 13.12 16.56
CA ALA A 55 7.25 14.40 15.88
C ALA A 55 8.51 15.11 16.40
N ASN A 56 9.15 15.89 15.54
CA ASN A 56 10.31 16.72 15.89
C ASN A 56 10.25 18.06 15.12
N ASP A 57 11.34 18.84 15.13
CA ASP A 57 11.39 20.18 14.53
C ASP A 57 11.03 20.23 13.04
N TYR A 58 11.19 19.12 12.31
CA TYR A 58 11.03 19.05 10.86
C TYR A 58 10.16 17.88 10.39
N VAL A 59 9.72 16.98 11.28
CA VAL A 59 8.75 15.91 10.99
C VAL A 59 7.51 16.15 11.84
N HIS A 60 6.43 16.57 11.19
CA HIS A 60 5.14 16.85 11.82
C HIS A 60 4.22 15.65 11.67
N VAL A 61 3.52 15.28 12.75
CA VAL A 61 2.55 14.18 12.73
C VAL A 61 1.13 14.74 12.84
N LYS A 62 0.26 14.34 11.91
CA LYS A 62 -1.14 14.74 11.82
C LYS A 62 -2.03 13.51 11.68
N PHE A 63 -3.30 13.70 12.06
CA PHE A 63 -4.33 12.67 11.95
C PHE A 63 -5.49 13.25 11.15
N PHE A 64 -6.01 12.46 10.22
CA PHE A 64 -7.19 12.81 9.44
C PHE A 64 -8.21 11.70 9.58
N HIS A 65 -9.34 12.04 10.22
CA HIS A 65 -10.45 11.13 10.40
C HIS A 65 -11.29 11.06 9.11
N ILE A 66 -11.49 9.85 8.60
CA ILE A 66 -12.33 9.57 7.45
C ILE A 66 -13.74 9.25 7.97
N ASP A 67 -14.62 10.25 7.88
CA ASP A 67 -16.03 10.11 8.24
C ASP A 67 -16.69 9.00 7.39
N GLU A 68 -17.51 8.15 8.00
CA GLU A 68 -18.35 7.18 7.31
C GLU A 68 -19.12 7.80 6.12
N LYS A 69 -19.53 9.06 6.21
CA LYS A 69 -20.24 9.75 5.12
C LYS A 69 -19.39 9.95 3.87
N LEU A 70 -18.08 10.08 4.01
CA LEU A 70 -17.16 10.16 2.87
C LEU A 70 -17.06 8.81 2.15
N VAL A 71 -17.33 7.69 2.85
CA VAL A 71 -17.31 6.33 2.28
C VAL A 71 -18.71 5.78 1.96
N LYS A 72 -19.79 6.39 2.47
CA LYS A 72 -21.19 5.96 2.28
C LYS A 72 -21.65 5.85 0.82
N PRO A 73 -21.28 6.73 -0.12
CA PRO A 73 -21.62 6.57 -1.54
C PRO A 73 -21.14 5.24 -2.14
N ILE A 74 -20.08 4.68 -1.55
CA ILE A 74 -19.40 3.44 -1.97
C ILE A 74 -19.98 2.23 -1.21
N GLN A 75 -20.40 2.41 0.05
CA GLN A 75 -20.96 1.35 0.90
C GLN A 75 -22.45 1.04 0.67
N ASN A 76 -23.29 2.01 0.28
CA ASN A 76 -24.76 1.89 0.32
C ASN A 76 -25.44 1.32 -0.94
N ARG A 77 -24.73 0.61 -1.82
CA ARG A 77 -25.35 0.02 -3.01
C ARG A 77 -25.56 -1.48 -2.81
N LYS A 78 -26.82 -1.93 -2.91
CA LYS A 78 -27.31 -3.31 -2.61
C LYS A 78 -26.47 -4.45 -3.21
N GLU A 79 -25.71 -4.18 -4.26
CA GLU A 79 -24.85 -5.14 -4.96
C GLU A 79 -23.53 -5.41 -4.21
N ASN A 80 -23.02 -4.45 -3.42
CA ASN A 80 -21.86 -4.61 -2.53
C ASN A 80 -22.17 -5.44 -1.28
N TYR A 81 -23.46 -5.65 -0.95
CA TYR A 81 -23.90 -6.50 0.17
C TYR A 81 -24.00 -7.99 -0.19
N LEU A 82 -24.03 -8.33 -1.49
CA LEU A 82 -24.22 -9.71 -1.96
C LEU A 82 -22.91 -10.51 -2.10
N ARG A 83 -21.75 -9.86 -1.97
CA ARG A 83 -20.45 -10.52 -1.83
C ARG A 83 -19.91 -10.25 -0.43
N ALA A 84 -20.01 -11.25 0.44
CA ALA A 84 -19.53 -11.24 1.82
C ALA A 84 -17.98 -11.29 1.92
N ASP A 85 -17.27 -10.48 1.13
CA ASP A 85 -15.83 -10.27 1.27
C ASP A 85 -15.64 -8.84 1.79
N PHE A 86 -15.30 -8.72 3.07
CA PHE A 86 -14.99 -7.46 3.74
C PHE A 86 -13.75 -6.80 3.09
N PHE A 87 -13.94 -6.09 1.99
CA PHE A 87 -13.01 -5.02 1.63
C PHE A 87 -13.39 -3.81 2.45
N THR A 88 -12.76 -3.65 3.61
CA THR A 88 -12.83 -2.40 4.36
C THR A 88 -12.37 -1.30 3.39
N MET A 89 -13.20 -0.26 3.23
CA MET A 89 -12.91 0.91 2.38
C MET A 89 -11.52 1.52 2.62
N SER A 90 -10.91 1.23 3.76
CA SER A 90 -9.53 1.57 4.10
C SER A 90 -8.51 1.17 3.05
N ILE A 91 -8.70 0.06 2.32
CA ILE A 91 -7.77 -0.36 1.28
C ILE A 91 -7.63 0.69 0.17
N PHE A 92 -8.70 1.43 -0.13
CA PHE A 92 -8.72 2.45 -1.17
C PHE A 92 -8.36 3.86 -0.70
N TYR A 93 -8.18 4.11 0.61
CA TYR A 93 -7.91 5.46 1.12
C TYR A 93 -6.71 6.15 0.46
N ARG A 94 -5.69 5.36 0.09
CA ARG A 94 -4.53 5.83 -0.65
C ARG A 94 -4.87 6.50 -1.99
N LEU A 95 -5.92 6.04 -2.67
CA LEU A 95 -6.37 6.58 -3.95
C LEU A 95 -6.98 7.97 -3.79
N PHE A 96 -7.65 8.24 -2.67
CA PHE A 96 -8.36 9.50 -2.41
C PHE A 96 -7.45 10.63 -1.90
N ILE A 97 -6.18 10.36 -1.59
CA ILE A 97 -5.23 11.35 -1.09
C ILE A 97 -5.18 12.63 -1.96
N PRO A 98 -5.09 12.55 -3.30
CA PRO A 98 -5.02 13.74 -4.16
C PRO A 98 -6.21 14.69 -4.04
N ASP A 99 -7.42 14.15 -3.83
CA ASP A 99 -8.67 14.91 -3.74
C ASP A 99 -8.92 15.42 -2.31
N LEU A 100 -8.56 14.62 -1.30
CA LEU A 100 -8.70 15.00 0.12
C LEU A 100 -7.70 16.09 0.52
N PHE A 101 -6.55 16.16 -0.15
CA PHE A 101 -5.48 17.11 0.15
C PHE A 101 -5.07 17.91 -1.10
N PRO A 102 -5.98 18.75 -1.64
CA PRO A 102 -5.77 19.47 -2.91
C PRO A 102 -4.64 20.51 -2.84
N GLN A 103 -4.18 20.87 -1.64
CA GLN A 103 -3.03 21.75 -1.43
C GLN A 103 -1.69 21.12 -1.83
N TYR A 104 -1.64 19.81 -2.05
CA TYR A 104 -0.43 19.11 -2.48
C TYR A 104 -0.54 18.69 -3.95
N ASP A 105 0.46 19.05 -4.74
CA ASP A 105 0.58 18.61 -6.14
C ASP A 105 1.32 17.27 -6.27
N LYS A 106 2.07 16.87 -5.25
CA LYS A 106 2.74 15.58 -5.15
C LYS A 106 2.69 15.08 -3.71
N ALA A 107 2.46 13.78 -3.53
CA ALA A 107 2.41 13.13 -2.22
C ALA A 107 3.07 11.76 -2.21
N ILE A 108 3.54 11.32 -1.04
CA ILE A 108 3.99 9.94 -0.82
C ILE A 108 2.94 9.22 0.00
N TYR A 109 2.60 7.99 -0.40
CA TYR A 109 1.88 7.04 0.42
C TYR A 109 2.79 5.84 0.73
N ILE A 110 2.78 5.39 1.98
CA ILE A 110 3.45 4.15 2.40
C ILE A 110 2.58 3.36 3.38
N ASP A 111 2.60 2.04 3.26
CA ASP A 111 1.88 1.14 4.17
C ASP A 111 2.54 1.11 5.57
N SER A 112 1.77 0.70 6.57
CA SER A 112 2.20 0.70 7.97
C SER A 112 3.23 -0.38 8.33
N ASP A 113 3.31 -1.44 7.53
CA ASP A 113 4.26 -2.55 7.61
C ASP A 113 5.55 -2.29 6.81
N THR A 114 6.01 -1.04 6.85
CA THR A 114 7.24 -0.59 6.19
C THR A 114 8.33 -0.17 7.18
N VAL A 115 9.57 -0.13 6.72
CA VAL A 115 10.70 0.49 7.42
C VAL A 115 11.47 1.37 6.44
N VAL A 116 11.55 2.65 6.74
CA VAL A 116 12.28 3.67 5.96
C VAL A 116 13.73 3.70 6.43
N VAL A 117 14.66 3.40 5.52
CA VAL A 117 16.10 3.23 5.82
C VAL A 117 16.96 4.35 5.20
N ASP A 118 16.38 5.13 4.28
CA ASP A 118 17.02 6.30 3.66
C ASP A 118 16.06 7.51 3.72
N ASP A 119 16.56 8.71 3.44
CA ASP A 119 15.76 9.92 3.47
C ASP A 119 14.63 9.84 2.41
N ILE A 120 13.39 9.82 2.87
CA ILE A 120 12.18 9.73 2.03
C ILE A 120 12.03 10.93 1.07
N ALA A 121 12.73 12.04 1.31
CA ALA A 121 12.78 13.15 0.35
C ALA A 121 13.41 12.73 -0.99
N LYS A 122 14.35 11.77 -0.99
CA LYS A 122 14.93 11.23 -2.22
C LYS A 122 13.89 10.51 -3.07
N LEU A 123 12.94 9.83 -2.42
CA LEU A 123 11.79 9.22 -3.08
C LEU A 123 10.85 10.30 -3.65
N TYR A 124 10.53 11.32 -2.86
CA TYR A 124 9.67 12.45 -3.28
C TYR A 124 10.21 13.21 -4.51
N ASN A 125 11.53 13.37 -4.56
CA ASN A 125 12.22 14.17 -5.57
C ASN A 125 12.34 13.49 -6.94
N ASN A 126 11.87 12.24 -7.09
CA ASN A 126 11.73 11.65 -8.42
C ASN A 126 10.83 12.52 -9.30
N ASP A 127 11.29 12.84 -10.50
CA ASP A 127 10.52 13.59 -11.48
C ASP A 127 9.46 12.67 -12.11
N LEU A 128 8.20 13.06 -11.96
CA LEU A 128 7.07 12.30 -12.47
C LEU A 128 6.71 12.70 -13.91
N ASP A 129 7.20 13.82 -14.42
CA ASP A 129 6.81 14.38 -15.72
C ASP A 129 5.26 14.35 -15.88
N ASN A 130 4.74 13.66 -16.90
CA ASN A 130 3.31 13.50 -17.18
C ASN A 130 2.69 12.21 -16.62
N LYS A 131 3.43 11.46 -15.79
CA LYS A 131 2.99 10.22 -15.16
C LYS A 131 2.01 10.50 -14.03
N LEU A 132 1.07 9.58 -13.84
CA LEU A 132 0.07 9.66 -12.78
C LEU A 132 0.72 9.40 -11.42
N PHE A 133 1.60 8.41 -11.34
CA PHE A 133 2.33 8.09 -10.12
C PHE A 133 3.62 7.33 -10.42
N ALA A 134 4.47 7.20 -9.41
CA ALA A 134 5.62 6.33 -9.41
C ALA A 134 5.49 5.24 -8.33
N ALA A 135 5.94 4.03 -8.65
CA ALA A 135 5.90 2.86 -7.78
C ALA A 135 6.96 1.84 -8.19
N CYS A 136 7.25 0.87 -7.32
CA CYS A 136 8.14 -0.24 -7.64
C CYS A 136 7.37 -1.41 -8.24
N THR A 137 8.02 -2.16 -9.13
CA THR A 137 7.48 -3.46 -9.59
C THR A 137 7.33 -4.41 -8.41
N ASP A 138 6.22 -5.12 -8.31
CA ASP A 138 5.99 -6.08 -7.24
C ASP A 138 6.87 -7.32 -7.44
N SER A 139 8.01 -7.37 -6.75
CA SER A 139 8.94 -8.50 -6.82
C SER A 139 8.47 -9.74 -6.06
N SER A 140 7.49 -9.60 -5.15
CA SER A 140 7.03 -10.72 -4.32
C SER A 140 6.19 -11.72 -5.11
N ILE A 141 5.55 -11.28 -6.20
CA ILE A 141 4.66 -12.11 -7.00
C ILE A 141 5.28 -12.66 -8.29
N GLN A 142 6.48 -12.22 -8.68
CA GLN A 142 7.09 -12.57 -9.98
C GLN A 142 7.42 -14.06 -10.13
N TYR A 143 7.57 -14.78 -9.01
CA TYR A 143 7.86 -16.22 -8.98
C TYR A 143 6.62 -17.07 -8.70
N VAL A 144 5.45 -16.45 -8.61
CA VAL A 144 4.18 -17.12 -8.34
C VAL A 144 3.43 -17.28 -9.67
N ASP A 145 3.52 -18.47 -10.28
CA ASP A 145 2.98 -18.75 -11.63
C ASP A 145 1.50 -18.34 -11.77
N LYS A 146 0.68 -18.58 -10.74
CA LYS A 146 -0.73 -18.17 -10.73
C LYS A 146 -0.90 -16.65 -10.78
N MET A 147 -0.08 -15.86 -10.07
CA MET A 147 -0.14 -14.39 -10.17
C MET A 147 0.31 -13.91 -11.54
N VAL A 148 1.39 -14.47 -12.09
CA VAL A 148 1.88 -14.12 -13.42
C VAL A 148 0.80 -14.40 -14.47
N LYS A 149 0.11 -15.53 -14.37
CA LYS A 149 -1.01 -15.88 -15.22
C LYS A 149 -2.20 -14.94 -15.03
N TYR A 150 -2.60 -14.65 -13.79
CA TYR A 150 -3.67 -13.69 -13.47
C TYR A 150 -3.41 -12.32 -14.11
N ILE A 151 -2.22 -11.75 -13.89
CA ILE A 151 -1.86 -10.43 -14.43
C ILE A 151 -1.88 -10.44 -15.96
N LYS A 152 -1.41 -11.52 -16.59
CA LYS A 152 -1.35 -11.61 -18.05
C LYS A 152 -2.70 -11.87 -18.71
N GLU A 153 -3.52 -12.74 -18.13
CA GLU A 153 -4.73 -13.26 -18.77
C GLU A 153 -6.01 -12.57 -18.28
N VAL A 154 -6.07 -12.22 -17.00
CA VAL A 154 -7.23 -11.57 -16.37
C VAL A 154 -7.09 -10.07 -16.44
N LEU A 155 -5.96 -9.53 -15.94
CA LEU A 155 -5.69 -8.10 -16.05
C LEU A 155 -5.38 -7.75 -17.52
N ALA A 156 -4.62 -8.57 -18.25
CA ALA A 156 -4.07 -8.23 -19.57
C ALA A 156 -3.08 -7.05 -19.49
N LEU A 157 -2.16 -7.17 -18.53
CA LEU A 157 -0.99 -6.31 -18.33
C LEU A 157 0.30 -7.13 -18.51
N ASP A 158 1.43 -6.43 -18.58
CA ASP A 158 2.75 -7.05 -18.53
C ASP A 158 3.11 -7.35 -17.06
N PRO A 159 3.24 -8.64 -16.65
CA PRO A 159 3.58 -8.99 -15.26
C PRO A 159 4.88 -8.35 -14.77
N LYS A 160 5.83 -8.06 -15.68
CA LYS A 160 7.12 -7.43 -15.32
C LYS A 160 6.99 -5.95 -14.97
N LYS A 161 5.85 -5.33 -15.29
CA LYS A 161 5.55 -3.92 -15.01
C LYS A 161 4.51 -3.74 -13.93
N TYR A 162 3.91 -4.84 -13.45
CA TYR A 162 2.91 -4.81 -12.41
C TYR A 162 3.54 -4.30 -11.09
N ILE A 163 2.98 -3.23 -10.55
CA ILE A 163 3.52 -2.56 -9.36
C ILE A 163 2.87 -3.03 -8.08
N ASN A 164 3.59 -2.87 -6.97
CA ASN A 164 3.04 -2.95 -5.63
C ASN A 164 2.46 -1.59 -5.21
N SER A 165 1.35 -1.59 -4.47
CA SER A 165 0.63 -0.38 -4.06
C SER A 165 0.89 0.09 -2.62
N GLY A 166 1.79 -0.58 -1.91
CA GLY A 166 2.17 -0.21 -0.54
C GLY A 166 3.23 0.88 -0.44
N MET A 167 3.79 1.31 -1.57
CA MET A 167 4.58 2.54 -1.67
C MET A 167 4.27 3.24 -3.00
N LEU A 168 3.80 4.49 -2.92
CA LEU A 168 3.43 5.29 -4.08
C LEU A 168 3.98 6.71 -3.94
N VAL A 169 4.47 7.27 -5.05
CA VAL A 169 4.64 8.73 -5.21
C VAL A 169 3.57 9.23 -6.17
N LEU A 170 2.54 9.86 -5.63
CA LEU A 170 1.37 10.31 -6.36
C LEU A 170 1.64 11.68 -6.99
N ASN A 171 1.39 11.81 -8.29
CA ASN A 171 1.22 13.11 -8.93
C ASN A 171 -0.20 13.60 -8.64
N SER A 172 -0.41 14.12 -7.42
CA SER A 172 -1.73 14.54 -6.94
C SER A 172 -2.38 15.56 -7.88
N LYS A 173 -1.60 16.44 -8.50
CA LYS A 173 -2.13 17.36 -9.52
C LYS A 173 -2.66 16.60 -10.74
N ALA A 174 -1.90 15.68 -11.32
CA ALA A 174 -2.35 14.90 -12.47
C ALA A 174 -3.55 14.01 -12.13
N PHE A 175 -3.61 13.41 -10.93
CA PHE A 175 -4.78 12.67 -10.47
C PHE A 175 -6.06 13.50 -10.52
N ARG A 176 -5.99 14.76 -10.04
CA ARG A 176 -7.13 15.69 -10.09
C ARG A 176 -7.45 16.15 -11.51
N ASP A 177 -6.44 16.55 -12.29
CA ASP A 177 -6.64 17.06 -13.66
C ASP A 177 -7.22 16.00 -14.59
N GLU A 178 -6.88 14.72 -14.37
CA GLU A 178 -7.33 13.58 -15.18
C GLU A 178 -8.59 12.91 -14.61
N HIS A 179 -9.17 13.46 -13.53
CA HIS A 179 -10.35 12.91 -12.87
C HIS A 179 -10.19 11.43 -12.48
N PHE A 180 -9.02 11.06 -11.94
CA PHE A 180 -8.68 9.67 -11.63
C PHE A 180 -9.70 9.01 -10.71
N ILE A 181 -10.14 9.71 -9.66
CA ILE A 181 -11.09 9.17 -8.68
C ILE A 181 -12.47 8.96 -9.30
N ASP A 182 -12.96 9.88 -10.11
CA ASP A 182 -14.23 9.73 -10.83
C ASP A 182 -14.17 8.50 -11.76
N HIS A 183 -13.05 8.31 -12.45
CA HIS A 183 -12.83 7.17 -13.34
C HIS A 183 -12.74 5.83 -12.58
N PHE A 184 -12.00 5.80 -11.47
CA PHE A 184 -11.94 4.66 -10.56
C PHE A 184 -13.34 4.28 -10.05
N MET A 185 -14.10 5.25 -9.56
CA MET A 185 -15.46 5.05 -9.05
C MET A 185 -16.40 4.55 -10.14
N HIS A 186 -16.30 5.07 -11.36
CA HIS A 186 -17.06 4.57 -12.50
C HIS A 186 -16.77 3.09 -12.78
N LEU A 187 -15.50 2.70 -12.89
CA LEU A 187 -15.11 1.32 -13.15
C LEU A 187 -15.56 0.38 -12.03
N LEU A 188 -15.39 0.79 -10.78
CA LEU A 188 -15.82 0.05 -9.60
C LEU A 188 -17.33 -0.20 -9.60
N GLU A 189 -18.13 0.83 -9.87
CA GLU A 189 -19.59 0.75 -9.88
C GLU A 189 -20.18 0.03 -11.09
N GLN A 190 -19.51 0.08 -12.24
CA GLN A 190 -20.04 -0.55 -13.46
C GLN A 190 -19.71 -2.04 -13.52
N TYR A 191 -18.47 -2.42 -13.20
CA TYR A 191 -17.98 -3.77 -13.51
C TYR A 191 -17.84 -4.66 -12.29
N HIS A 192 -17.66 -4.10 -11.09
CA HIS A 192 -17.49 -4.87 -9.85
C HIS A 192 -16.42 -5.97 -10.00
N PHE A 193 -15.28 -5.61 -10.60
CA PHE A 193 -14.21 -6.56 -10.92
C PHE A 193 -13.84 -7.41 -9.70
N ASP A 194 -13.89 -8.73 -9.86
CA ASP A 194 -13.33 -9.65 -8.86
C ASP A 194 -11.80 -9.61 -8.98
N CYS A 195 -11.15 -9.11 -7.93
CA CYS A 195 -9.73 -8.78 -7.92
C CYS A 195 -9.00 -9.59 -6.84
N ILE A 196 -7.75 -9.97 -7.11
CA ILE A 196 -6.87 -10.56 -6.08
C ILE A 196 -6.35 -9.47 -5.15
N ALA A 197 -5.95 -8.33 -5.70
CA ALA A 197 -5.45 -7.17 -4.94
C ALA A 197 -6.14 -5.90 -5.45
N PRO A 198 -7.33 -5.55 -4.94
CA PRO A 198 -8.20 -4.57 -5.60
C PRO A 198 -7.55 -3.20 -5.86
N ASP A 199 -7.06 -2.52 -4.82
CA ASP A 199 -6.43 -1.21 -4.95
C ASP A 199 -5.23 -1.22 -5.90
N GLN A 200 -4.42 -2.27 -5.83
CA GLN A 200 -3.28 -2.49 -6.71
C GLN A 200 -3.69 -2.76 -8.16
N ASP A 201 -4.72 -3.58 -8.38
CA ASP A 201 -5.25 -3.92 -9.71
C ASP A 201 -5.81 -2.67 -10.39
N TYR A 202 -6.62 -1.86 -9.69
CA TYR A 202 -7.16 -0.60 -10.21
C TYR A 202 -6.04 0.41 -10.56
N LEU A 203 -5.02 0.56 -9.70
CA LEU A 203 -3.89 1.45 -9.98
C LEU A 203 -3.12 1.00 -11.23
N ASN A 204 -2.85 -0.29 -11.36
CA ASN A 204 -2.13 -0.84 -12.49
C ASN A 204 -2.93 -0.71 -13.81
N GLU A 205 -4.23 -0.99 -13.77
CA GLU A 205 -5.12 -0.93 -14.94
C GLU A 205 -5.39 0.50 -15.41
N ILE A 206 -5.78 1.39 -14.50
CA ILE A 206 -6.05 2.79 -14.85
C ILE A 206 -4.75 3.51 -15.24
N GLY A 207 -3.65 3.18 -14.54
CA GLY A 207 -2.35 3.80 -14.72
C GLY A 207 -1.51 3.28 -15.89
N ASP A 208 -1.93 2.22 -16.59
CA ASP A 208 -1.10 1.57 -17.61
C ASP A 208 -0.54 2.56 -18.66
N GLY A 209 0.79 2.52 -18.86
CA GLY A 209 1.54 3.46 -19.70
C GLY A 209 1.88 4.81 -19.03
N ARG A 210 1.28 5.13 -17.89
CA ARG A 210 1.48 6.37 -17.11
C ARG A 210 2.02 6.13 -15.69
N ILE A 211 2.64 4.97 -15.45
CA ILE A 211 3.40 4.69 -14.23
C ILE A 211 4.89 4.95 -14.47
N LEU A 212 5.56 5.64 -13.54
CA LEU A 212 7.02 5.66 -13.45
C LEU A 212 7.50 4.51 -12.56
N HIS A 213 8.23 3.56 -13.14
CA HIS A 213 8.84 2.46 -12.37
C HIS A 213 10.11 2.94 -11.65
N LEU A 214 10.09 2.85 -10.32
CA LEU A 214 11.18 3.29 -9.44
C LEU A 214 12.27 2.23 -9.28
N ASP A 215 13.42 2.63 -8.74
CA ASP A 215 14.46 1.72 -8.28
C ASP A 215 13.89 0.78 -7.19
N PRO A 216 13.96 -0.57 -7.37
CA PRO A 216 13.41 -1.55 -6.43
C PRO A 216 13.84 -1.39 -4.98
N ARG A 217 14.95 -0.68 -4.72
CA ARG A 217 15.36 -0.38 -3.33
C ARG A 217 14.32 0.40 -2.53
N TRP A 218 13.40 1.11 -3.18
CA TRP A 218 12.33 1.86 -2.51
C TRP A 218 11.13 1.01 -2.14
N ASP A 219 11.16 -0.28 -2.43
CA ASP A 219 10.14 -1.25 -2.04
C ASP A 219 10.78 -2.64 -1.92
N ALA A 220 11.82 -2.71 -1.07
CA ALA A 220 12.53 -3.96 -0.84
C ALA A 220 11.65 -4.91 -0.02
N MET A 221 11.22 -6.01 -0.65
CA MET A 221 10.32 -6.98 -0.01
C MET A 221 11.07 -8.25 0.37
N PRO A 222 10.76 -8.89 1.51
CA PRO A 222 11.20 -10.24 1.78
C PRO A 222 10.71 -11.21 0.71
N ASN A 223 11.61 -12.01 0.13
CA ASN A 223 11.27 -13.06 -0.82
C ASN A 223 12.32 -14.19 -0.73
N GLU A 224 11.86 -15.39 -0.34
CA GLU A 224 12.70 -16.59 -0.17
C GLU A 224 13.42 -17.00 -1.47
N ASN A 225 12.97 -16.54 -2.64
CA ASN A 225 13.54 -16.87 -3.95
C ASN A 225 14.59 -15.88 -4.46
N THR A 226 14.84 -14.77 -3.74
CA THR A 226 15.76 -13.73 -4.20
C THR A 226 16.71 -13.27 -3.11
N GLU A 227 17.92 -12.90 -3.49
CA GLU A 227 18.87 -12.27 -2.58
C GLU A 227 18.37 -10.89 -2.10
N PRO A 228 18.65 -10.52 -0.83
CA PRO A 228 18.23 -9.24 -0.31
C PRO A 228 18.94 -8.08 -1.01
N ILE A 229 18.22 -6.99 -1.26
CA ILE A 229 18.77 -5.73 -1.75
C ILE A 229 19.75 -5.20 -0.70
N SER A 230 21.01 -5.02 -1.09
CA SER A 230 22.09 -4.66 -0.16
C SER A 230 21.93 -3.27 0.50
N LYS A 231 21.25 -2.34 -0.16
CA LYS A 231 21.04 -0.95 0.31
C LYS A 231 19.58 -0.54 0.12
N PRO A 232 18.63 -1.09 0.88
CA PRO A 232 17.24 -0.68 0.77
C PRO A 232 17.09 0.80 1.17
N GLY A 233 16.22 1.52 0.48
CA GLY A 233 15.74 2.85 0.90
C GLY A 233 14.46 2.75 1.72
N LEU A 234 13.60 1.81 1.37
CA LEU A 234 12.41 1.42 2.11
C LEU A 234 12.25 -0.09 1.98
N ILE A 235 11.95 -0.73 3.11
CA ILE A 235 11.64 -2.15 3.22
C ILE A 235 10.14 -2.27 3.46
N HIS A 236 9.49 -3.14 2.72
CA HIS A 236 8.07 -3.41 2.86
C HIS A 236 7.88 -4.87 3.23
N TYR A 237 7.45 -5.13 4.46
CA TYR A 237 7.18 -6.48 4.94
C TYR A 237 5.81 -6.93 4.43
N ASN A 238 5.60 -6.95 3.12
CA ASN A 238 4.32 -7.23 2.49
C ASN A 238 3.96 -8.74 2.59
N LEU A 239 2.69 -9.06 2.32
CA LEU A 239 2.16 -10.43 2.40
C LEU A 239 2.41 -11.06 3.78
N PHE A 240 2.98 -12.27 3.81
CA PHE A 240 3.09 -13.12 5.00
C PHE A 240 4.46 -13.05 5.68
N PHE A 241 5.43 -12.33 5.11
CA PHE A 241 6.76 -12.23 5.69
C PHE A 241 6.85 -11.12 6.72
N LYS A 242 6.11 -11.28 7.81
CA LYS A 242 6.05 -10.32 8.91
C LYS A 242 7.10 -10.66 9.99
N PRO A 243 8.09 -9.79 10.27
CA PRO A 243 9.13 -10.08 11.26
C PRO A 243 8.61 -10.20 12.70
N TRP A 244 7.39 -9.77 12.97
CA TRP A 244 6.67 -9.94 14.25
C TRP A 244 5.81 -11.22 14.31
N HIS A 245 5.76 -12.03 13.25
CA HIS A 245 5.10 -13.35 13.22
C HIS A 245 6.08 -14.48 12.92
N PHE A 246 7.11 -14.20 12.12
CA PHE A 246 8.10 -15.15 11.63
C PHE A 246 9.51 -14.75 12.05
N LYS A 247 10.34 -15.77 12.35
CA LYS A 247 11.78 -15.61 12.61
C LYS A 247 12.58 -15.71 11.31
N ASP A 248 13.77 -15.11 11.30
CA ASP A 248 14.72 -15.18 10.20
C ASP A 248 14.16 -14.65 8.86
N VAL A 249 13.22 -13.71 8.95
CA VAL A 249 12.66 -13.00 7.78
C VAL A 249 13.74 -12.10 7.19
N GLN A 250 13.86 -12.06 5.86
CA GLN A 250 14.77 -11.12 5.21
C GLN A 250 14.52 -9.69 5.72
N TYR A 251 15.62 -8.98 6.00
CA TYR A 251 15.63 -7.63 6.55
C TYR A 251 15.07 -7.47 7.99
N ASP A 252 14.76 -8.53 8.73
CA ASP A 252 14.21 -8.44 10.10
C ASP A 252 15.05 -7.57 11.06
N ALA A 253 16.37 -7.58 10.91
CA ALA A 253 17.29 -6.77 11.70
C ALA A 253 16.98 -5.27 11.60
N TYR A 254 16.49 -4.79 10.45
CA TYR A 254 16.05 -3.40 10.29
C TYR A 254 14.78 -3.16 11.11
N PHE A 255 13.76 -4.01 10.97
CA PHE A 255 12.53 -3.91 11.76
C PHE A 255 12.83 -3.85 13.26
N TRP A 256 13.58 -4.83 13.77
CA TRP A 256 13.87 -4.92 15.20
C TRP A 256 14.75 -3.78 15.71
N LYS A 257 15.67 -3.27 14.89
CA LYS A 257 16.45 -2.06 15.20
C LYS A 257 15.53 -0.87 15.47
N TYR A 258 14.55 -0.59 14.60
CA TYR A 258 13.66 0.54 14.81
C TYR A 258 12.61 0.27 15.88
N ALA A 259 12.06 -0.96 15.94
CA ALA A 259 11.10 -1.37 16.96
C ALA A 259 11.62 -1.21 18.39
N SER A 260 12.90 -1.50 18.64
CA SER A 260 13.58 -1.39 19.95
C SER A 260 13.50 0.00 20.62
N SER A 261 13.17 1.02 19.85
CA SER A 261 13.04 2.41 20.31
C SER A 261 11.62 2.94 20.24
N THR A 262 10.63 2.04 20.17
CA THR A 262 9.21 2.36 20.23
C THR A 262 8.61 1.88 21.55
N PRO A 263 7.51 2.49 22.03
CA PRO A 263 6.81 1.99 23.21
C PRO A 263 6.13 0.62 23.00
N PHE A 264 6.14 0.09 21.76
CA PHE A 264 5.51 -1.17 21.38
C PHE A 264 6.50 -2.34 21.28
N TYR A 265 7.77 -2.15 21.64
CA TYR A 265 8.80 -3.19 21.45
C TYR A 265 8.46 -4.51 22.17
N GLU A 266 8.11 -4.44 23.45
CA GLU A 266 7.75 -5.63 24.25
C GLU A 266 6.47 -6.30 23.74
N GLU A 267 5.51 -5.50 23.27
CA GLU A 267 4.28 -6.03 22.66
C GLU A 267 4.59 -6.79 21.36
N LEU A 268 5.41 -6.21 20.48
CA LEU A 268 5.84 -6.84 19.22
C LEU A 268 6.67 -8.11 19.48
N LYS A 269 7.52 -8.12 20.50
CA LYS A 269 8.25 -9.33 20.92
C LYS A 269 7.31 -10.40 21.45
N GLY A 270 6.36 -10.02 22.30
CA GLY A 270 5.31 -10.91 22.77
C GLY A 270 4.48 -11.48 21.62
N GLU A 271 4.18 -10.69 20.60
CA GLU A 271 3.48 -11.16 19.40
C GLU A 271 4.31 -12.22 18.65
N LEU A 272 5.59 -11.97 18.40
CA LEU A 272 6.49 -12.94 17.76
C LEU A 272 6.58 -14.26 18.54
N ASP A 273 6.74 -14.17 19.86
CA ASP A 273 6.94 -15.33 20.71
C ASP A 273 5.65 -16.15 20.91
N ASN A 274 4.49 -15.49 20.87
CA ASN A 274 3.19 -16.16 21.06
C ASN A 274 2.50 -16.54 19.74
N TYR A 275 2.95 -16.05 18.59
CA TYR A 275 2.42 -16.47 17.29
C TYR A 275 2.64 -17.98 17.13
N THR A 276 1.58 -18.74 16.95
CA THR A 276 1.62 -20.20 16.95
C THR A 276 2.05 -20.76 15.60
N ASP A 277 2.55 -22.00 15.58
CA ASP A 277 2.88 -22.67 14.31
C ASP A 277 1.64 -22.91 13.44
N GLN A 278 0.47 -23.05 14.07
CA GLN A 278 -0.80 -23.13 13.36
C GLN A 278 -1.12 -21.80 12.65
N GLU A 279 -1.04 -20.67 13.36
CA GLU A 279 -1.27 -19.34 12.75
C GLU A 279 -0.27 -19.06 11.62
N ARG A 280 1.00 -19.43 11.80
CA ARG A 280 2.02 -19.33 10.72
C ARG A 280 1.66 -20.18 9.50
N ALA A 281 1.16 -21.39 9.71
CA ALA A 281 0.75 -22.27 8.63
C ALA A 281 -0.51 -21.74 7.92
N GLU A 282 -1.47 -21.22 8.68
CA GLU A 282 -2.67 -20.57 8.15
C GLU A 282 -2.31 -19.33 7.33
N ASP A 283 -1.40 -18.48 7.81
CA ASP A 283 -0.89 -17.34 7.06
C ASP A 283 -0.22 -17.76 5.75
N ARG A 284 0.65 -18.77 5.77
CA ARG A 284 1.26 -19.29 4.53
C ARG A 284 0.20 -19.82 3.56
N ALA A 285 -0.86 -20.46 4.07
CA ALA A 285 -1.94 -20.99 3.25
C ALA A 285 -2.88 -19.90 2.69
N LYS A 286 -2.95 -18.71 3.29
CA LYS A 286 -3.74 -17.59 2.75
C LYS A 286 -3.29 -17.20 1.35
N LEU A 287 -2.00 -17.33 1.01
CA LEU A 287 -1.54 -17.10 -0.37
C LEU A 287 -2.25 -18.05 -1.32
N ASP A 288 -2.21 -19.35 -1.03
CA ASP A 288 -2.83 -20.36 -1.89
C ASP A 288 -4.32 -20.10 -2.08
N HIS A 289 -5.03 -19.73 -1.01
CA HIS A 289 -6.43 -19.37 -1.08
C HIS A 289 -6.69 -18.08 -1.89
N MET A 290 -5.88 -17.05 -1.73
CA MET A 290 -5.96 -15.84 -2.58
C MET A 290 -5.75 -16.19 -4.06
N LEU A 291 -4.82 -17.11 -4.34
CA LEU A 291 -4.53 -17.57 -5.69
C LEU A 291 -5.60 -18.49 -6.28
N GLU A 292 -6.50 -19.08 -5.48
CA GLU A 292 -7.66 -19.80 -5.99
C GLU A 292 -8.61 -18.89 -6.76
N LYS A 293 -8.65 -17.59 -6.43
CA LYS A 293 -9.42 -16.59 -7.19
C LYS A 293 -8.94 -16.43 -8.64
N GLU A 294 -7.70 -16.79 -8.98
CA GLU A 294 -7.22 -16.72 -10.37
C GLU A 294 -8.12 -17.52 -11.32
N ALA A 295 -8.47 -18.76 -10.93
CA ALA A 295 -9.25 -19.63 -11.80
C ALA A 295 -10.69 -19.13 -11.98
N SER A 296 -11.32 -18.58 -10.93
CA SER A 296 -12.67 -18.03 -11.02
C SER A 296 -12.71 -16.71 -11.79
N THR A 297 -11.76 -15.81 -11.54
CA THR A 297 -11.67 -14.50 -12.20
C THR A 297 -11.36 -14.62 -13.70
N ALA A 298 -10.58 -15.62 -14.10
CA ALA A 298 -10.33 -15.90 -15.52
C ALA A 298 -11.59 -16.29 -16.31
N LEU A 299 -12.57 -16.90 -15.64
CA LEU A 299 -13.84 -17.30 -16.24
C LEU A 299 -14.90 -16.19 -16.22
N ASP A 300 -14.67 -15.09 -15.49
CA ASP A 300 -15.63 -13.98 -15.40
C ASP A 300 -15.74 -13.24 -16.75
N PRO A 301 -16.93 -13.19 -17.38
CA PRO A 301 -17.14 -12.50 -18.66
C PRO A 301 -16.98 -10.97 -18.57
N ASN A 302 -16.85 -10.42 -17.37
CA ASN A 302 -16.62 -9.01 -17.07
C ASN A 302 -15.29 -8.76 -16.35
N ASN A 303 -14.32 -9.67 -16.44
CA ASN A 303 -12.95 -9.35 -16.00
C ASN A 303 -12.31 -8.26 -16.87
N TRP A 304 -11.19 -7.70 -16.37
CA TRP A 304 -10.47 -6.59 -17.00
C TRP A 304 -10.15 -6.82 -18.47
N ALA A 305 -9.60 -8.00 -18.82
CA ALA A 305 -9.27 -8.35 -20.20
C ALA A 305 -10.52 -8.39 -21.11
N GLN A 306 -11.67 -8.89 -20.61
CA GLN A 306 -12.91 -8.89 -21.37
C GLN A 306 -13.48 -7.48 -21.56
N VAL A 307 -13.47 -6.66 -20.51
CA VAL A 307 -13.94 -5.27 -20.55
C VAL A 307 -13.11 -4.45 -21.55
N LYS A 308 -11.78 -4.58 -21.52
CA LYS A 308 -10.89 -3.96 -22.51
C LYS A 308 -11.18 -4.43 -23.95
N ARG A 309 -11.45 -5.74 -24.16
CA ARG A 309 -11.81 -6.28 -25.48
C ARG A 309 -13.15 -5.74 -26.02
N LYS A 310 -14.09 -5.38 -25.14
CA LYS A 310 -15.36 -4.75 -25.52
C LYS A 310 -15.19 -3.28 -25.93
N GLY A 311 -13.98 -2.71 -25.81
CA GLY A 311 -13.66 -1.35 -26.22
C GLY A 311 -13.79 -0.31 -25.12
N GLU A 312 -13.99 -0.74 -23.87
CA GLU A 312 -14.15 0.15 -22.73
C GLU A 312 -12.84 0.85 -22.38
N ARG A 313 -12.91 2.15 -22.09
CA ARG A 313 -11.74 2.93 -21.70
C ARG A 313 -11.39 2.62 -20.25
N VAL A 314 -10.41 1.75 -20.03
CA VAL A 314 -9.90 1.44 -18.69
C VAL A 314 -8.77 2.37 -18.27
N LYS A 315 -7.78 2.58 -19.15
CA LYS A 315 -6.61 3.44 -18.86
C LYS A 315 -6.89 4.92 -19.09
N LEU A 316 -6.20 5.77 -18.34
CA LEU A 316 -6.27 7.24 -18.47
C LEU A 316 -5.24 7.84 -19.42
#